data_AF-A0A6M1RLR8-F1
#
_entry.id   AF-A0A6M1RLR8-F1
#
_cell.length_a   1.000
_cell.length_b   1.000
_cell.length_c   1.000
_cell.angle_alpha   90.00
_cell.angle_beta   90.00
_cell.angle_gamma   90.00
#
_symmetry.space_group_name_H-M   'P 1'
#
loop_
_entity.id
_entity.type
_entity.pdbx_description
1 polymer ?
#
loop_
_entity_poly.entity_id
_entity_poly.type
_entity_poly.pdbx_seq_one_letter_code
_entity_poly.pdbx_strand_id
1 'polypeptide(L)'
;MDVLGLYEYEWGSSFSDAEKQAIHTSIQRVKQRAETLIGQIDANIGSLSKLCPCPAYSQLIENLKRLRRILEGMIRDINDPRKNLEIYRGDIKPDAARYWRSLVPWYDELTLDNGWFGQSTWEQDGTKFHEVSHGQGTGYKDPSPCNNAHAIEVLMHVDKENWTYFKYDNMVADKRCGARGK
;
A
#
# COMPACT_ATOMS: atom_id res chain seq x y z
N MET A 1 9.86 -15.21 18.05
CA MET A 1 10.15 -14.38 16.85
C MET A 1 9.61 -15.10 15.65
N ASP A 2 8.73 -14.46 14.88
CA ASP A 2 8.36 -14.93 13.54
C ASP A 2 9.65 -15.10 12.72
N VAL A 3 9.78 -16.25 12.04
CA VAL A 3 10.99 -16.66 11.30
C VAL A 3 11.32 -15.66 10.18
N LEU A 4 10.35 -14.84 9.77
CA LEU A 4 10.48 -13.85 8.69
C LEU A 4 10.88 -12.45 9.16
N GLY A 5 10.94 -12.19 10.48
CA GLY A 5 11.23 -10.85 11.03
C GLY A 5 10.18 -9.79 10.66
N LEU A 6 8.94 -10.23 10.42
CA LEU A 6 7.80 -9.35 10.18
C LEU A 6 7.19 -8.93 11.53
N TYR A 7 5.99 -8.34 11.52
CA TYR A 7 5.18 -8.06 12.71
C TYR A 7 5.28 -9.17 13.76
N GLU A 8 5.12 -8.80 15.03
CA GLU A 8 4.71 -9.79 16.03
C GLU A 8 3.21 -10.07 15.86
N TYR A 9 2.88 -11.22 15.28
CA TYR A 9 1.48 -11.61 15.07
C TYR A 9 0.86 -12.17 16.35
N GLU A 10 -0.22 -11.55 16.80
CA GLU A 10 -1.07 -12.10 17.85
C GLU A 10 -2.38 -12.61 17.24
N TRP A 11 -2.82 -13.79 17.64
CA TRP A 11 -3.99 -14.43 17.05
C TRP A 11 -5.20 -14.24 17.97
N GLY A 12 -5.95 -13.16 17.75
CA GLY A 12 -7.20 -12.85 18.47
C GLY A 12 -8.38 -13.76 18.10
N SER A 13 -8.19 -14.68 17.15
CA SER A 13 -9.17 -15.70 16.76
C SER A 13 -8.50 -17.04 16.44
N SER A 14 -9.30 -18.09 16.33
CA SER A 14 -8.81 -19.41 15.92
C SER A 14 -8.59 -19.47 14.40
N PHE A 15 -7.35 -19.77 14.02
CA PHE A 15 -6.93 -20.02 12.65
C PHE A 15 -6.18 -21.36 12.58
N SER A 16 -6.42 -22.12 11.52
CA SER A 16 -5.58 -23.25 11.14
C SER A 16 -4.18 -22.78 10.71
N ASP A 17 -3.20 -23.67 10.75
CA ASP A 17 -1.83 -23.34 10.33
C ASP A 17 -1.76 -22.92 8.85
N ALA A 18 -2.61 -23.51 8.00
CA ALA A 18 -2.73 -23.13 6.59
C ALA A 18 -3.25 -21.68 6.43
N GLU A 19 -4.25 -21.29 7.22
CA GLU A 19 -4.77 -19.91 7.21
C GLU A 19 -3.72 -18.91 7.71
N LYS A 20 -3.00 -19.23 8.79
CA LYS A 20 -1.88 -18.40 9.28
C LYS A 20 -0.80 -18.24 8.22
N GLN A 21 -0.42 -19.33 7.56
CA GLN A 21 0.55 -19.30 6.48
C GLN A 21 0.06 -18.46 5.30
N ALA A 22 -1.23 -18.53 4.93
CA ALA A 22 -1.80 -17.70 3.88
C ALA A 22 -1.71 -16.20 4.23
N ILE A 23 -1.99 -15.83 5.48
CA ILE A 23 -1.88 -14.45 5.98
C ILE A 23 -0.44 -13.95 5.92
N HIS A 24 0.52 -14.73 6.45
CA HIS A 24 1.94 -14.38 6.42
C HIS A 24 2.44 -14.22 4.98
N THR A 25 2.09 -15.15 4.09
CA THR A 25 2.53 -15.10 2.70
C THR A 25 1.94 -13.88 1.97
N SER A 26 0.69 -13.51 2.26
CA SER A 26 0.07 -12.30 1.70
C SER A 26 0.77 -11.02 2.18
N ILE A 27 1.05 -10.88 3.49
CA ILE A 27 1.83 -9.74 4.02
C ILE A 27 3.23 -9.68 3.37
N GLN A 28 3.90 -10.82 3.21
CA GLN A 28 5.20 -10.87 2.57
C GLN A 28 5.14 -10.37 1.12
N ARG A 29 4.12 -10.77 0.35
CA ARG A 29 3.91 -10.27 -1.03
C ARG A 29 3.59 -8.79 -1.07
N VAL A 30 2.77 -8.28 -0.14
CA VAL A 30 2.50 -6.84 0.02
C VAL A 30 3.79 -6.06 0.28
N LYS A 31 4.65 -6.54 1.18
CA LYS A 31 5.97 -5.94 1.46
C LYS A 31 6.85 -5.91 0.20
N GLN A 32 7.03 -7.05 -0.45
CA GLN A 32 7.85 -7.16 -1.67
C GLN A 32 7.34 -6.22 -2.77
N ARG A 33 6.01 -6.09 -2.87
CA ARG A 33 5.38 -5.20 -3.83
C ARG A 33 5.64 -3.73 -3.49
N ALA A 34 5.51 -3.34 -2.22
CA ALA A 34 5.84 -1.99 -1.77
C ALA A 34 7.32 -1.65 -2.06
N GLU A 35 8.25 -2.58 -1.80
CA GLU A 35 9.68 -2.42 -2.12
C GLU A 35 9.91 -2.18 -3.63
N THR A 36 9.24 -2.97 -4.48
CA THR A 36 9.30 -2.82 -5.94
C THR A 36 8.77 -1.45 -6.40
N LEU A 37 7.64 -1.02 -5.86
CA LEU A 37 7.01 0.25 -6.19
C LEU A 37 7.87 1.45 -5.76
N ILE A 38 8.54 1.38 -4.59
CA ILE A 38 9.49 2.42 -4.16
C ILE A 38 10.61 2.58 -5.18
N GLY A 39 11.20 1.48 -5.64
CA GLY A 39 12.24 1.52 -6.67
C GLY A 39 11.77 2.17 -7.98
N GLN A 40 10.55 1.86 -8.42
CA GLN A 40 9.92 2.50 -9.58
C GLN A 40 9.69 4.00 -9.35
N ILE A 41 9.23 4.39 -8.16
CA ILE A 41 9.01 5.80 -7.80
C ILE A 41 10.33 6.58 -7.80
N ASP A 42 11.39 6.04 -7.22
CA ASP A 42 12.69 6.72 -7.15
C ASP A 42 13.30 6.93 -8.54
N ALA A 43 13.24 5.93 -9.42
CA ALA A 43 13.68 6.05 -10.80
C ALA A 43 12.92 7.17 -11.55
N ASN A 44 11.60 7.26 -11.31
CA ASN A 44 10.76 8.29 -11.90
C ASN A 44 11.04 9.68 -11.36
N ILE A 45 11.19 9.83 -10.04
CA ILE A 45 11.57 11.12 -9.43
C ILE A 45 12.89 11.60 -10.02
N GLY A 46 13.88 10.71 -10.18
CA GLY A 46 15.17 11.03 -10.79
C GLY A 46 15.05 11.48 -12.26
N SER A 47 14.16 10.85 -13.02
CA SER A 47 13.90 11.20 -14.43
C SER A 47 13.15 12.52 -14.57
N LEU A 48 12.07 12.71 -13.80
CA LEU A 48 11.24 13.92 -13.81
C LEU A 48 11.99 15.14 -13.27
N SER A 49 12.90 14.96 -12.32
CA SER A 49 13.70 16.07 -11.77
C SER A 49 14.57 16.75 -12.83
N LYS A 50 14.93 16.04 -13.92
CA LYS A 50 15.66 16.62 -15.06
C LYS A 50 14.79 17.57 -15.90
N LEU A 51 13.47 17.52 -15.74
CA LEU A 51 12.49 18.33 -16.44
C LEU A 51 12.02 19.54 -15.60
N CYS A 52 12.54 19.67 -14.38
CA CYS A 52 12.36 20.85 -13.53
C CYS A 52 13.07 22.09 -14.15
N PRO A 53 12.62 23.32 -13.83
CA PRO A 53 11.69 23.70 -12.76
C PRO A 53 10.22 23.75 -13.17
N CYS A 54 9.77 23.04 -14.23
CA CYS A 54 8.37 23.11 -14.63
C CYS A 54 7.43 22.72 -13.47
N PRO A 55 6.48 23.59 -13.06
CA PRO A 55 5.64 23.35 -11.88
C PRO A 55 4.81 22.06 -11.94
N ALA A 56 4.41 21.63 -13.14
CA ALA A 56 3.62 20.41 -13.28
C ALA A 56 4.44 19.14 -12.97
N TYR A 57 5.71 19.10 -13.36
CA TYR A 57 6.61 18.00 -12.96
C TYR A 57 6.96 18.08 -11.47
N SER A 58 7.15 19.27 -10.92
CA SER A 58 7.36 19.44 -9.47
C SER A 58 6.18 18.88 -8.66
N GLN A 59 4.94 19.16 -9.06
CA GLN A 59 3.75 18.62 -8.41
C GLN A 59 3.67 17.09 -8.53
N LEU A 60 3.97 16.54 -9.71
CA LEU A 60 4.01 15.09 -9.92
C LEU A 60 5.06 14.42 -9.01
N ILE A 61 6.26 15.02 -8.90
CA ILE A 61 7.30 14.54 -7.98
C ILE A 61 6.81 14.55 -6.53
N GLU A 62 6.11 15.60 -6.09
CA GLU A 62 5.58 15.65 -4.72
C GLU A 62 4.48 14.61 -4.47
N ASN A 63 3.63 14.34 -5.46
CA ASN A 63 2.65 13.24 -5.39
C ASN A 63 3.36 11.89 -5.25
N LEU A 64 4.39 11.64 -6.06
CA LEU A 64 5.19 10.42 -5.97
C LEU A 64 5.91 10.27 -4.62
N LYS A 65 6.47 11.35 -4.07
CA LYS A 65 7.07 11.34 -2.73
C LYS A 65 6.06 11.02 -1.64
N ARG A 66 4.80 11.48 -1.76
CA ARG A 66 3.73 11.13 -0.81
C ARG A 66 3.44 9.64 -0.85
N LEU A 67 3.23 9.08 -2.05
CA LEU A 67 3.00 7.65 -2.22
C LEU A 67 4.18 6.84 -1.68
N ARG A 68 5.43 7.24 -1.99
CA ARG A 68 6.63 6.60 -1.47
C ARG A 68 6.63 6.54 0.06
N ARG A 69 6.31 7.63 0.76
CA ARG A 69 6.26 7.64 2.24
C ARG A 69 5.24 6.67 2.82
N ILE A 70 4.10 6.48 2.15
CA ILE A 70 3.12 5.45 2.55
C ILE A 70 3.74 4.07 2.41
N LEU A 71 4.34 3.75 1.26
CA LEU A 71 4.96 2.45 1.02
C LEU A 71 6.12 2.16 1.99
N GLU A 72 6.97 3.14 2.24
CA GLU A 72 8.05 3.05 3.24
C GLU A 72 7.48 2.82 4.65
N GLY A 73 6.39 3.49 4.99
CA GLY A 73 5.71 3.31 6.25
C GLY A 73 5.12 1.91 6.41
N MET A 74 4.50 1.37 5.37
CA MET A 74 4.00 -0.01 5.35
C MET A 74 5.15 -0.99 5.58
N ILE A 75 6.27 -0.86 4.85
CA ILE A 75 7.44 -1.74 5.00
C ILE A 75 8.04 -1.63 6.40
N ARG A 76 8.16 -0.40 6.93
CA ARG A 76 8.69 -0.17 8.28
C ARG A 76 7.86 -0.89 9.32
N ASP A 77 6.53 -0.72 9.27
CA ASP A 77 5.62 -1.33 10.23
C ASP A 77 5.63 -2.85 10.08
N ILE A 78 5.57 -3.38 8.84
CA ILE A 78 5.66 -4.81 8.56
C ILE A 78 6.96 -5.43 9.09
N ASN A 79 8.09 -4.73 9.01
CA ASN A 79 9.39 -5.23 9.45
C ASN A 79 9.70 -4.92 10.93
N ASP A 80 8.77 -4.35 11.68
CA ASP A 80 9.01 -4.02 13.08
C ASP A 80 8.55 -5.18 13.98
N PRO A 81 9.47 -6.03 14.47
CA PRO A 81 9.10 -7.13 15.36
C PRO A 81 8.65 -6.65 16.75
N ARG A 82 8.68 -5.34 17.03
CA ARG A 82 8.14 -4.73 18.25
C ARG A 82 6.73 -4.18 18.05
N LYS A 83 6.23 -4.25 16.82
CA LYS A 83 4.87 -3.84 16.49
C LYS A 83 4.00 -5.08 16.40
N ASN A 84 3.01 -5.13 17.28
CA ASN A 84 2.05 -6.21 17.34
C ASN A 84 0.95 -5.95 16.32
N LEU A 85 0.71 -6.94 15.46
CA LEU A 85 -0.45 -6.95 14.59
C LEU A 85 -1.39 -8.05 15.07
N GLU A 86 -2.46 -7.67 15.75
CA GLU A 86 -3.46 -8.63 16.18
C GLU A 86 -4.38 -8.99 15.02
N ILE A 87 -4.54 -10.29 14.77
CA ILE A 87 -5.36 -10.80 13.68
C ILE A 87 -6.63 -11.43 14.23
N TYR A 88 -7.76 -10.92 13.74
CA TYR A 88 -9.10 -11.41 14.05
C TYR A 88 -9.78 -11.97 12.80
N ARG A 89 -10.76 -12.85 13.00
CA ARG A 89 -11.72 -13.24 11.93
C ARG A 89 -13.15 -12.91 12.35
N GLY A 90 -13.99 -12.56 11.39
CA GLY A 90 -15.40 -12.33 11.62
C GLY A 90 -16.21 -12.32 10.33
N ASP A 91 -17.53 -12.21 10.45
CA ASP A 91 -18.40 -11.93 9.31
C ASP A 91 -18.60 -10.41 9.23
N ILE A 92 -17.71 -9.73 8.51
CA ILE A 92 -17.60 -8.25 8.49
C ILE A 92 -18.07 -7.63 7.18
N LYS A 93 -18.84 -8.40 6.40
CA LYS A 93 -19.46 -7.94 5.16
C LYS A 93 -20.14 -6.57 5.33
N PRO A 94 -20.06 -5.68 4.32
CA PRO A 94 -19.56 -5.93 2.97
C PRO A 94 -18.02 -5.92 2.84
N ASP A 95 -17.30 -5.61 3.90
CA ASP A 95 -15.84 -5.51 3.86
C ASP A 95 -15.19 -6.91 3.80
N ALA A 96 -14.12 -7.06 3.03
CA ALA A 96 -13.33 -8.30 2.98
C ALA A 96 -12.27 -8.37 4.10
N ALA A 97 -11.85 -7.20 4.60
CA ALA A 97 -10.97 -7.04 5.74
C ALA A 97 -11.19 -5.64 6.34
N ARG A 98 -10.69 -5.41 7.56
CA ARG A 98 -10.71 -4.10 8.20
C ARG A 98 -9.46 -3.91 9.03
N TYR A 99 -8.71 -2.85 8.72
CA TYR A 99 -7.58 -2.39 9.53
C TYR A 99 -8.04 -1.39 10.58
N TRP A 100 -7.65 -1.60 11.83
CA TRP A 100 -7.76 -0.57 12.85
C TRP A 100 -6.37 -0.12 13.29
N ARG A 101 -6.08 1.14 13.00
CA ARG A 101 -4.88 1.80 13.49
C ARG A 101 -5.09 2.23 14.94
N SER A 102 -4.35 1.64 15.86
CA SER A 102 -4.47 1.98 17.26
C SER A 102 -3.89 3.35 17.57
N LEU A 103 -4.37 3.93 18.67
CA LEU A 103 -3.74 5.10 19.27
C LEU A 103 -2.44 4.74 19.99
N VAL A 104 -2.23 3.45 20.27
CA VAL A 104 -1.02 2.91 20.89
C VAL A 104 -0.01 2.55 19.80
N PRO A 105 1.23 3.07 19.82
CA PRO A 105 2.11 3.02 18.65
C PRO A 105 2.71 1.63 18.34
N TRP A 106 2.69 0.69 19.29
CA TRP A 106 3.25 -0.66 19.13
C TRP A 106 2.19 -1.72 18.80
N TYR A 107 0.97 -1.32 18.43
CA TYR A 107 -0.16 -2.22 18.31
C TYR A 107 -1.06 -1.75 17.16
N ASP A 108 -1.54 -2.67 16.34
CA ASP A 108 -2.62 -2.45 15.37
C ASP A 108 -3.47 -3.73 15.24
N GLU A 109 -4.68 -3.63 14.70
CA GLU A 109 -5.55 -4.79 14.46
C GLU A 109 -5.88 -4.94 12.98
N LEU A 110 -6.02 -6.20 12.55
CA LEU A 110 -6.55 -6.56 11.24
C LEU A 110 -7.60 -7.66 11.40
N THR A 111 -8.84 -7.32 11.09
CA THR A 111 -9.93 -8.30 11.01
C THR A 111 -10.11 -8.77 9.58
N LEU A 112 -10.18 -10.09 9.35
CA LEU A 112 -10.43 -10.69 8.04
C LEU A 112 -11.83 -11.28 7.98
N ASP A 113 -12.56 -11.02 6.90
CA ASP A 113 -13.82 -11.70 6.65
C ASP A 113 -13.57 -13.20 6.43
N ASN A 114 -14.49 -14.05 6.87
CA ASN A 114 -14.37 -15.49 6.62
C ASN A 114 -14.28 -15.83 5.12
N GLY A 115 -14.91 -15.02 4.25
CA GLY A 115 -14.82 -15.14 2.80
C GLY A 115 -13.45 -14.82 2.21
N TRP A 116 -12.58 -14.07 2.91
CA TRP A 116 -11.24 -13.74 2.44
C TRP A 116 -10.41 -14.99 2.12
N PHE A 117 -10.55 -16.06 2.91
CA PHE A 117 -9.83 -17.32 2.68
C PHE A 117 -10.31 -18.09 1.44
N GLY A 118 -11.50 -17.79 0.92
CA GLY A 118 -12.02 -18.37 -0.31
C GLY A 118 -11.72 -17.55 -1.57
N GLN A 119 -11.12 -16.37 -1.43
CA GLN A 119 -10.76 -15.49 -2.54
C GLN A 119 -9.52 -15.98 -3.29
N SER A 120 -9.33 -15.48 -4.51
CA SER A 120 -8.08 -15.66 -5.23
C SER A 120 -6.93 -14.93 -4.52
N THR A 121 -5.69 -15.41 -4.72
CA THR A 121 -4.49 -14.72 -4.18
C THR A 121 -4.41 -13.26 -4.62
N TRP A 122 -4.88 -12.95 -5.83
CA TRP A 122 -4.98 -11.58 -6.32
C TRP A 122 -5.84 -10.71 -5.41
N GLU A 123 -7.08 -11.11 -5.16
CA GLU A 123 -8.02 -10.36 -4.32
C GLU A 123 -7.56 -10.28 -2.86
N GLN A 124 -6.97 -11.37 -2.34
CA GLN A 124 -6.44 -11.42 -0.98
C GLN A 124 -5.34 -10.37 -0.78
N ASP A 125 -4.40 -10.31 -1.72
CA ASP A 125 -3.26 -9.40 -1.67
C ASP A 125 -3.66 -7.95 -1.91
N GLY A 126 -4.58 -7.70 -2.85
CA GLY A 126 -5.16 -6.37 -3.06
C GLY A 126 -5.82 -5.85 -1.79
N THR A 127 -6.70 -6.67 -1.20
CA THR A 127 -7.33 -6.39 0.10
C THR A 127 -6.28 -6.10 1.18
N LYS A 128 -5.23 -6.92 1.28
CA LYS A 128 -4.18 -6.73 2.28
C LYS A 128 -3.40 -5.43 2.07
N PHE A 129 -3.08 -5.10 0.82
CA PHE A 129 -2.39 -3.87 0.46
C PHE A 129 -3.24 -2.63 0.82
N HIS A 130 -4.54 -2.70 0.51
CA HIS A 130 -5.53 -1.69 0.88
C HIS A 130 -5.52 -1.44 2.39
N GLU A 131 -5.76 -2.49 3.17
CA GLU A 131 -5.91 -2.40 4.62
C GLU A 131 -4.64 -1.91 5.31
N VAL A 132 -3.47 -2.48 4.97
CA VAL A 132 -2.20 -2.09 5.59
C VAL A 132 -1.83 -0.64 5.26
N SER A 133 -2.29 -0.11 4.12
CA SER A 133 -2.09 1.30 3.78
C SER A 133 -2.77 2.26 4.77
N HIS A 134 -3.89 1.86 5.39
CA HIS A 134 -4.59 2.68 6.39
C HIS A 134 -3.75 2.93 7.64
N GLY A 135 -2.84 2.00 8.00
CA GLY A 135 -1.85 2.23 9.05
C GLY A 135 -1.00 3.50 8.81
N GLN A 136 -0.87 3.92 7.55
CA GLN A 136 -0.11 5.12 7.16
C GLN A 136 -0.98 6.36 6.96
N GLY A 137 -2.27 6.29 7.28
CA GLY A 137 -3.21 7.42 7.20
C GLY A 137 -3.83 7.65 5.83
N THR A 138 -3.86 6.63 4.97
CA THR A 138 -4.65 6.69 3.74
C THR A 138 -6.14 6.77 4.09
N GLY A 139 -6.89 7.56 3.32
CA GLY A 139 -8.32 7.76 3.52
C GLY A 139 -9.15 7.09 2.43
N TYR A 140 -10.36 6.65 2.76
CA TYR A 140 -11.31 6.13 1.77
C TYR A 140 -11.82 7.20 0.79
N LYS A 141 -11.88 8.47 1.23
CA LYS A 141 -12.39 9.62 0.45
C LYS A 141 -11.33 10.70 0.23
N ASP A 142 -10.05 10.34 0.32
CA ASP A 142 -8.99 11.31 0.08
C ASP A 142 -9.05 11.75 -1.40
N PRO A 143 -9.10 13.07 -1.68
CA PRO A 143 -9.14 13.58 -3.05
C PRO A 143 -7.83 13.34 -3.81
N SER A 144 -6.72 13.10 -3.10
CA SER A 144 -5.45 12.70 -3.67
C SER A 144 -5.41 11.19 -3.87
N PRO A 145 -5.31 10.68 -5.10
CA PRO A 145 -5.13 9.26 -5.37
C PRO A 145 -3.87 8.69 -4.70
N CYS A 146 -2.86 9.52 -4.43
CA CYS A 146 -1.63 9.13 -3.74
C CYS A 146 -1.79 9.00 -2.22
N ASN A 147 -2.98 9.26 -1.65
CA ASN A 147 -3.31 9.00 -0.24
C ASN A 147 -4.67 8.30 -0.09
N ASN A 148 -5.18 7.70 -1.17
CA ASN A 148 -6.46 7.00 -1.19
C ASN A 148 -6.23 5.48 -1.25
N ALA A 149 -6.73 4.74 -0.27
CA ALA A 149 -6.46 3.30 -0.15
C ALA A 149 -6.94 2.51 -1.37
N HIS A 150 -8.14 2.79 -1.90
CA HIS A 150 -8.65 2.13 -3.12
C HIS A 150 -7.85 2.48 -4.36
N ALA A 151 -7.41 3.74 -4.48
CA ALA A 151 -6.58 4.13 -5.62
C ALA A 151 -5.23 3.41 -5.60
N ILE A 152 -4.65 3.27 -4.40
CA ILE A 152 -3.35 2.66 -4.17
C ILE A 152 -3.39 1.13 -4.26
N GLU A 153 -4.48 0.49 -3.82
CA GLU A 153 -4.69 -0.97 -3.86
C GLU A 153 -4.38 -1.58 -5.23
N VAL A 154 -4.78 -0.89 -6.32
CA VAL A 154 -4.52 -1.33 -7.70
C VAL A 154 -3.01 -1.54 -7.97
N LEU A 155 -2.15 -0.77 -7.30
CA LEU A 155 -0.69 -0.88 -7.40
C LEU A 155 -0.15 -2.21 -6.84
N MET A 156 -0.94 -2.97 -6.08
CA MET A 156 -0.58 -4.34 -5.71
C MET A 156 -0.28 -5.19 -6.96
N HIS A 157 -0.90 -4.84 -8.09
CA HIS A 157 -0.89 -5.68 -9.27
C HIS A 157 -0.40 -5.03 -10.56
N VAL A 158 -0.32 -3.70 -10.60
CA VAL A 158 0.18 -2.98 -11.78
C VAL A 158 1.35 -2.10 -11.39
N ASP A 159 2.35 -2.06 -12.26
CA ASP A 159 3.46 -1.12 -12.10
C ASP A 159 2.98 0.32 -12.12
N LYS A 160 3.69 1.18 -11.41
CA LYS A 160 3.34 2.60 -11.27
C LYS A 160 3.20 3.29 -12.64
N GLU A 161 3.97 2.89 -13.65
CA GLU A 161 3.82 3.38 -15.04
C GLU A 161 2.45 3.09 -15.66
N ASN A 162 1.82 1.99 -15.25
CA ASN A 162 0.51 1.58 -15.73
C ASN A 162 -0.64 2.09 -14.86
N TRP A 163 -0.33 2.72 -13.73
CA TRP A 163 -1.32 3.29 -12.83
C TRP A 163 -2.00 4.50 -13.47
N THR A 164 -3.32 4.45 -13.62
CA THR A 164 -4.11 5.45 -14.34
C THR A 164 -3.86 6.88 -13.85
N TYR A 165 -3.72 7.08 -12.54
CA TYR A 165 -3.47 8.41 -11.97
C TYR A 165 -2.10 8.95 -12.34
N PHE A 166 -1.05 8.12 -12.27
CA PHE A 166 0.28 8.52 -12.72
C PHE A 166 0.29 8.84 -14.22
N LYS A 167 -0.33 7.99 -15.05
CA LYS A 167 -0.42 8.22 -16.50
C LYS A 167 -1.10 9.54 -16.83
N TYR A 168 -2.22 9.82 -16.15
CA TYR A 168 -2.95 11.06 -16.34
C TYR A 168 -2.13 12.28 -15.93
N ASP A 169 -1.57 12.27 -14.71
CA ASP A 169 -0.77 13.38 -14.21
C ASP A 169 0.48 13.63 -15.07
N ASN A 170 1.15 12.56 -15.53
CA ASN A 170 2.29 12.67 -16.43
C ASN A 170 1.89 13.27 -17.77
N MET A 171 0.81 12.79 -18.39
CA MET A 171 0.28 13.39 -19.63
C MET A 171 -0.06 14.87 -19.46
N VAL A 172 -0.66 15.27 -18.33
CA VAL A 172 -0.98 16.67 -18.05
C VAL A 172 0.30 17.48 -17.88
N ALA A 173 1.31 16.95 -17.19
CA ALA A 173 2.60 17.60 -17.06
C ALA A 173 3.30 17.77 -18.43
N ASP A 174 3.34 16.71 -19.24
CA ASP A 174 3.87 16.75 -20.61
C ASP A 174 3.19 17.82 -21.46
N LYS A 175 1.85 17.93 -21.39
CA LYS A 175 1.10 18.98 -22.12
C LYS A 175 1.43 20.39 -21.62
N ARG A 176 1.54 20.59 -20.31
CA ARG A 176 1.79 21.91 -19.71
C ARG A 176 3.24 22.37 -19.87
N CYS A 177 4.18 21.43 -19.83
CA CYS A 177 5.62 21.71 -19.89
C CYS A 177 6.20 21.55 -21.29
N GLY A 178 5.64 20.65 -22.12
CA GLY A 178 6.07 20.35 -23.49
C GLY A 178 5.43 21.21 -24.58
N ALA A 179 4.48 22.10 -24.24
CA ALA A 179 3.97 23.13 -25.15
C ALA A 179 4.86 24.39 -25.24
N ARG A 180 6.04 24.40 -24.60
CA ARG A 180 7.08 25.42 -24.78
C ARG A 180 8.34 24.75 -25.35
N GLY A 181 8.32 24.36 -26.62
CA GLY A 181 9.52 23.82 -27.27
C GLY A 181 9.31 22.92 -28.49
N LYS A 182 8.27 23.14 -29.28
CA LYS A 182 8.30 22.78 -30.71
C LYS A 182 8.17 24.06 -31.52
#